data_AF-A0A819L928-F1
#
_entry.id   AF-A0A819L928-F1
#
_cell.length_a   1.000
_cell.length_b   1.000
_cell.length_c   1.000
_cell.angle_alpha   90.00
_cell.angle_beta   90.00
_cell.angle_gamma   90.00
#
_symmetry.space_group_name_H-M   'P 1'
#
loop_
_entity.id
_entity.type
_entity.pdbx_description
1 polymer ?
#
loop_
_entity_poly.entity_id
_entity_poly.type
_entity_poly.pdbx_seq_one_letter_code
_entity_poly.pdbx_strand_id
1 'polypeptide(L)'
;MKQESNERQPLLDDEKISHNIHDQNRRASSRLEWAESSWFRLFHILFWTWLKPILLSGYKRQLIANDLDEPPLIDKTFALSERLQSHDWSSITTWMIIRKEFMKDLISVCLMGIPFCIADITQVLVFCQLI
;
A
#
# COMPACT_ATOMS: atom_id res chain seq x y z
N MET A 1 -45.13 -45.41 1.19
CA MET A 1 -44.85 -43.99 0.94
C MET A 1 -43.60 -43.60 1.70
N LYS A 2 -42.47 -43.42 1.01
CA LYS A 2 -41.21 -42.89 1.55
C LYS A 2 -40.74 -41.82 0.58
N GLN A 3 -40.94 -40.57 0.95
CA GLN A 3 -40.46 -39.40 0.21
C GLN A 3 -40.21 -38.33 1.27
N GLU A 4 -38.94 -38.06 1.58
CA GLU A 4 -38.42 -36.83 2.19
C GLU A 4 -36.93 -37.05 2.47
N SER A 5 -36.10 -36.83 1.45
CA SER A 5 -34.63 -36.89 1.56
C SER A 5 -34.00 -36.20 0.35
N ASN A 6 -34.40 -34.96 0.04
CA ASN A 6 -33.78 -34.26 -1.10
C ASN A 6 -33.77 -32.72 -1.02
N GLU A 7 -33.68 -32.14 0.18
CA GLU A 7 -33.70 -30.65 0.33
C GLU A 7 -32.50 -30.05 1.09
N ARG A 8 -31.52 -30.85 1.56
CA ARG A 8 -30.37 -30.34 2.34
C ARG A 8 -29.04 -30.27 1.60
N GLN A 9 -29.03 -30.32 0.26
CA GLN A 9 -27.79 -30.20 -0.52
C GLN A 9 -27.44 -28.79 -1.04
N PRO A 10 -28.36 -27.83 -1.29
CA PRO A 10 -27.94 -26.58 -1.95
C PRO A 10 -27.12 -25.64 -1.04
N LEU A 11 -27.29 -25.72 0.29
CA LEU A 11 -26.73 -24.74 1.23
C LEU A 11 -25.25 -25.01 1.57
N LEU A 12 -24.79 -26.27 1.43
CA LEU A 12 -23.40 -26.67 1.69
C LEU A 12 -22.49 -26.42 0.48
N ASP A 13 -23.06 -26.37 -0.72
CA ASP A 13 -22.34 -26.07 -1.95
C ASP A 13 -22.09 -24.57 -2.10
N ASP A 14 -23.02 -23.70 -1.67
CA ASP A 14 -22.81 -22.24 -1.66
C ASP A 14 -21.71 -21.80 -0.67
N GLU A 15 -21.62 -22.44 0.50
CA GLU A 15 -20.54 -22.16 1.47
C GLU A 15 -19.18 -22.61 0.93
N LYS A 16 -19.12 -23.78 0.28
CA LYS A 16 -17.89 -24.26 -0.39
C LYS A 16 -17.50 -23.38 -1.58
N ILE A 17 -18.45 -22.90 -2.37
CA ILE A 17 -18.19 -22.02 -3.51
C ILE A 17 -17.69 -20.66 -3.01
N SER A 18 -18.30 -20.11 -1.96
CA SER A 18 -17.86 -18.85 -1.33
C SER A 18 -16.44 -18.95 -0.76
N HIS A 19 -16.11 -20.06 -0.10
CA HIS A 19 -14.77 -20.28 0.45
C HIS A 19 -13.71 -20.47 -0.64
N ASN A 20 -14.06 -21.13 -1.75
CA ASN A 20 -13.13 -21.40 -2.86
C ASN A 20 -12.87 -20.14 -3.73
N ILE A 21 -13.87 -19.26 -3.88
CA ILE A 21 -13.70 -17.94 -4.53
C ILE A 21 -12.79 -17.03 -3.70
N HIS A 22 -12.82 -17.17 -2.37
CA HIS A 22 -11.98 -16.35 -1.49
C HIS A 22 -10.49 -16.73 -1.58
N ASP A 23 -10.19 -18.01 -1.80
CA ASP A 23 -8.81 -18.51 -1.97
C ASP A 23 -8.27 -18.25 -3.39
N GLN A 24 -9.10 -18.24 -4.43
CA GLN A 24 -8.66 -17.99 -5.81
C GLN A 24 -8.34 -16.51 -6.12
N ASN A 25 -8.83 -15.58 -5.30
CA ASN A 25 -8.56 -14.13 -5.41
C ASN A 25 -7.49 -13.63 -4.44
N ARG A 26 -6.73 -14.53 -3.82
CA ARG A 26 -5.67 -14.16 -2.89
C ARG A 26 -4.50 -13.57 -3.68
N ARG A 27 -4.48 -12.24 -3.78
CA ARG A 27 -3.36 -11.48 -4.33
C ARG A 27 -2.09 -11.84 -3.57
N ALA A 28 -0.95 -11.76 -4.25
CA ALA A 28 0.33 -11.99 -3.60
C ALA A 28 0.50 -11.02 -2.41
N SER A 29 1.02 -11.52 -1.30
CA SER A 29 1.38 -10.70 -0.15
C SER A 29 2.34 -9.59 -0.60
N SER A 30 2.26 -8.43 0.07
CA SER A 30 3.04 -7.27 -0.35
C SER A 30 4.52 -7.60 -0.42
N ARG A 31 5.12 -7.51 -1.61
CA ARG A 31 6.55 -7.78 -1.82
C ARG A 31 7.45 -6.83 -1.02
N LEU A 32 6.89 -5.73 -0.50
CA LEU A 32 7.56 -4.78 0.37
C LEU A 32 7.68 -5.25 1.83
N GLU A 33 6.90 -6.24 2.29
CA GLU A 33 6.97 -6.76 3.68
C GLU A 33 8.29 -7.48 3.98
N TRP A 34 8.94 -8.07 2.98
CA TRP A 34 10.28 -8.67 3.15
C TRP A 34 11.37 -7.62 3.42
N ALA A 35 11.16 -6.35 3.05
CA ALA A 35 12.20 -5.32 3.09
C ALA A 35 12.34 -4.62 4.46
N GLU A 36 11.87 -5.21 5.56
CA GLU A 36 11.65 -4.50 6.82
C GLU A 36 12.92 -3.91 7.50
N SER A 37 14.13 -4.42 7.25
CA SER A 37 15.30 -4.07 8.11
C SER A 37 16.62 -3.69 7.43
N SER A 38 16.72 -3.63 6.10
CA SER A 38 18.01 -3.44 5.42
C SER A 38 18.17 -2.09 4.73
N TRP A 39 19.37 -1.50 4.73
CA TRP A 39 19.72 -0.30 3.94
C TRP A 39 19.40 -0.45 2.44
N PHE A 40 19.39 -1.69 1.94
CA PHE A 40 18.89 -2.05 0.61
C PHE A 40 17.44 -1.59 0.37
N ARG A 41 16.57 -1.51 1.38
CA ARG A 41 15.21 -0.96 1.29
C ARG A 41 15.24 0.49 0.82
N LEU A 42 16.15 1.30 1.36
CA LEU A 42 16.25 2.72 1.01
C LEU A 42 16.54 2.86 -0.48
N PHE A 43 17.53 2.12 -1.00
CA PHE A 43 17.82 2.08 -2.44
C PHE A 43 16.62 1.54 -3.24
N HIS A 44 15.98 0.49 -2.76
CA HIS A 44 14.86 -0.14 -3.47
C HIS A 44 13.63 0.79 -3.59
N ILE A 45 13.41 1.62 -2.57
CA ILE A 45 12.36 2.65 -2.55
C ILE A 45 12.78 3.87 -3.39
N LEU A 46 13.98 4.41 -3.16
CA LEU A 46 14.47 5.62 -3.84
C LEU A 46 14.56 5.45 -5.36
N PHE A 47 14.98 4.28 -5.83
CA PHE A 47 15.11 3.98 -7.25
C PHE A 47 13.87 3.29 -7.85
N TRP A 48 12.78 3.16 -7.08
CA TRP A 48 11.55 2.48 -7.50
C TRP A 48 11.78 1.09 -8.12
N THR A 49 12.80 0.37 -7.68
CA THR A 49 13.18 -0.91 -8.33
C THR A 49 12.11 -1.99 -8.13
N TRP A 50 11.26 -1.85 -7.12
CA TRP A 50 10.08 -2.71 -6.90
C TRP A 50 9.04 -2.63 -8.02
N LEU A 51 9.03 -1.55 -8.81
CA LEU A 51 8.09 -1.38 -9.93
C LEU A 51 8.50 -2.20 -11.17
N LYS A 52 9.77 -2.60 -11.25
CA LYS A 52 10.33 -3.34 -12.38
C LYS A 52 9.55 -4.62 -12.76
N PRO A 53 9.16 -5.52 -11.82
CA PRO A 53 8.42 -6.74 -12.17
C PRO A 53 7.03 -6.46 -12.77
N ILE A 54 6.30 -5.46 -12.29
CA ILE A 54 4.98 -5.12 -12.83
C ILE A 54 5.10 -4.45 -14.21
N LEU A 55 6.10 -3.59 -14.40
CA LEU A 55 6.41 -3.00 -15.69
C LEU A 55 6.79 -4.06 -16.73
N LEU A 56 7.63 -5.03 -16.36
CA LEU A 56 8.02 -6.12 -17.25
C LEU A 56 6.83 -7.02 -17.61
N SER A 57 5.94 -7.27 -16.65
CA SER A 57 4.72 -8.05 -16.87
C SER A 57 3.76 -7.31 -17.82
N GLY A 58 3.55 -6.01 -17.59
CA GLY A 58 2.71 -5.16 -18.43
C GLY A 58 3.25 -4.96 -19.85
N TYR A 59 4.56 -5.00 -20.03
CA TYR A 59 5.18 -5.00 -21.36
C TYR A 59 4.89 -6.28 -22.14
N LYS A 60 4.86 -7.44 -21.45
CA LYS A 60 4.70 -8.75 -22.10
C LYS A 60 3.25 -9.17 -22.29
N ARG A 61 2.36 -8.75 -21.40
CA ARG A 61 0.93 -9.13 -21.41
C ARG A 61 0.06 -8.05 -20.77
N GLN A 62 -1.23 -8.10 -21.05
CA GLN A 62 -2.21 -7.27 -20.34
C GLN A 62 -2.24 -7.64 -18.86
N LEU A 63 -2.14 -6.62 -18.00
CA LEU A 63 -2.17 -6.78 -16.54
C LEU A 63 -3.56 -7.20 -16.06
N ILE A 64 -3.59 -8.12 -15.11
CA ILE A 64 -4.82 -8.63 -14.48
C ILE A 64 -4.80 -8.22 -13.00
N ALA A 65 -5.96 -8.18 -12.34
CA ALA A 65 -6.07 -7.81 -10.92
C ALA A 65 -5.17 -8.63 -9.97
N ASN A 66 -4.80 -9.86 -10.37
CA ASN A 66 -3.93 -10.75 -9.59
C ASN A 66 -2.44 -10.39 -9.71
N ASP A 67 -2.06 -9.52 -10.66
CA ASP A 67 -0.70 -9.03 -10.83
C ASP A 67 -0.38 -7.85 -9.89
N LEU A 68 -1.40 -7.32 -9.21
CA LEU A 68 -1.27 -6.30 -8.19
C LEU A 68 -1.04 -6.97 -6.83
N ASP A 69 0.04 -6.58 -6.16
CA ASP A 69 0.30 -7.01 -4.79
C ASP A 69 -0.74 -6.38 -3.84
N GLU A 70 -1.00 -7.02 -2.69
CA GLU A 70 -1.81 -6.40 -1.63
C GLU A 70 -1.12 -5.16 -1.04
N PRO A 71 -1.90 -4.16 -0.59
CA PRO A 71 -1.34 -3.07 0.20
C PRO A 71 -0.75 -3.64 1.50
N PRO A 72 0.38 -3.09 1.98
CA PRO A 72 0.97 -3.50 3.23
C PRO A 72 -0.03 -3.29 4.38
N LEU A 73 0.08 -4.10 5.43
CA LEU A 73 -0.89 -4.12 6.52
C LEU A 73 -1.11 -2.74 7.17
N ILE A 74 -0.08 -1.90 7.22
CA ILE A 74 -0.12 -0.54 7.75
C ILE A 74 -0.98 0.44 6.92
N ASP A 75 -1.12 0.19 5.62
CA ASP A 75 -1.88 1.04 4.69
C ASP A 75 -3.33 0.53 4.50
N LYS A 76 -3.68 -0.59 5.14
CA LYS A 76 -5.06 -1.11 5.13
C LYS A 76 -5.96 -0.16 5.90
N THR A 77 -7.16 0.09 5.36
CA THR A 77 -8.15 1.02 5.93
C THR A 77 -8.54 0.68 7.37
N PHE A 78 -8.56 -0.61 7.72
CA PHE A 78 -8.83 -1.05 9.08
C PHE A 78 -7.76 -0.57 10.07
N ALA A 79 -6.47 -0.75 9.73
CA ALA A 79 -5.36 -0.31 10.58
C ALA A 79 -5.34 1.22 10.74
N LEU A 80 -5.64 1.96 9.66
CA LEU A 80 -5.78 3.41 9.72
C LEU A 80 -6.96 3.82 10.62
N SER A 81 -8.12 3.16 10.49
CA SER A 81 -9.30 3.43 11.32
C SER A 81 -9.03 3.19 12.80
N GLU A 82 -8.35 2.10 13.15
CA GLU A 82 -7.98 1.79 14.54
C GLU A 82 -7.08 2.88 15.14
N ARG A 83 -6.06 3.32 14.39
CA ARG A 83 -5.17 4.42 14.80
C ARG A 83 -5.93 5.73 15.00
N LEU A 84 -6.85 6.07 14.10
CA LEU A 84 -7.68 7.26 14.21
C LEU A 84 -8.67 7.20 15.38
N GLN A 85 -9.26 6.04 15.66
CA GLN A 85 -10.19 5.86 16.78
C GLN A 85 -9.51 5.94 18.15
N SER A 86 -8.21 5.66 18.22
CA SER A 86 -7.43 5.80 19.46
C SER A 86 -7.26 7.25 19.94
N HIS A 87 -7.60 8.24 19.10
CA HIS A 87 -7.51 9.65 19.45
C HIS A 87 -8.77 10.13 20.19
N ASP A 88 -8.60 11.10 21.10
CA ASP A 88 -9.73 11.78 21.72
C ASP A 88 -10.33 12.81 20.75
N TRP A 89 -11.49 12.47 20.20
CA TRP A 89 -12.25 13.32 19.28
C TRP A 89 -13.07 14.41 19.99
N SER A 90 -13.23 14.32 21.31
CA SER A 90 -14.09 15.24 22.07
C SER A 90 -13.49 16.62 22.26
N SER A 91 -12.15 16.71 22.26
CA SER A 91 -11.40 17.92 22.60
C SER A 91 -10.57 18.49 21.44
N ILE A 92 -10.52 17.79 20.31
CA ILE A 92 -9.57 18.06 19.22
C ILE A 92 -10.28 18.16 17.87
N THR A 93 -9.88 19.13 17.04
CA THR A 93 -10.40 19.25 15.66
C THR A 93 -9.82 18.17 14.74
N THR A 94 -10.59 17.75 13.75
CA THR A 94 -10.18 16.74 12.75
C THR A 94 -8.82 17.04 12.13
N TRP A 95 -8.55 18.30 11.77
CA TRP A 95 -7.27 18.72 11.21
C TRP A 95 -6.07 18.49 12.13
N MET A 96 -6.27 18.64 13.43
CA MET A 96 -5.20 18.47 14.41
C MET A 96 -4.89 16.99 14.65
N ILE A 97 -5.89 16.11 14.58
CA ILE A 97 -5.73 14.65 14.58
C ILE A 97 -4.96 14.21 13.32
N ILE A 98 -5.41 14.64 12.14
CA ILE A 98 -4.73 14.34 10.86
C ILE A 98 -3.28 14.81 10.92
N ARG A 99 -3.05 16.06 11.34
CA ARG A 99 -1.70 16.60 11.47
C ARG A 99 -0.85 15.72 12.38
N LYS A 100 -1.35 15.40 13.58
CA LYS A 100 -0.59 14.61 14.57
C LYS A 100 -0.26 13.20 14.05
N GLU A 101 -1.21 12.56 13.36
CA GLU A 101 -1.05 11.20 12.85
C GLU A 101 0.00 11.12 11.75
N PHE A 102 -0.06 12.04 10.78
CA PHE A 102 0.81 12.05 9.60
C PHE A 102 2.06 12.93 9.75
N MET A 103 2.30 13.50 10.94
CA MET A 103 3.41 14.42 11.16
C MET A 103 4.78 13.79 10.87
N LYS A 104 4.97 12.53 11.26
CA LYS A 104 6.22 11.80 11.05
C LYS A 104 6.49 11.59 9.55
N ASP A 105 5.46 11.19 8.81
CA ASP A 105 5.55 10.96 7.37
C ASP A 105 5.81 12.28 6.64
N LEU A 106 5.13 13.36 7.04
CA LEU A 106 5.35 14.70 6.50
C LEU A 106 6.79 15.16 6.72
N ILE A 107 7.35 15.00 7.93
CA ILE A 107 8.74 15.35 8.22
C ILE A 107 9.69 14.54 7.34
N SER A 108 9.45 13.24 7.19
CA SER A 108 10.27 12.36 6.35
C SER A 108 10.28 12.81 4.88
N VAL A 109 9.10 13.12 4.32
CA VAL A 109 8.96 13.61 2.95
C VAL A 109 9.66 14.97 2.78
N CYS A 110 9.48 15.89 3.73
CA CYS A 110 10.18 17.17 3.70
C CYS A 110 11.70 17.01 3.75
N LEU A 111 12.21 16.11 4.59
CA LEU A 111 13.64 15.83 4.70
C LEU A 111 14.23 15.30 3.38
N MET A 112 13.48 14.46 2.66
CA MET A 112 13.88 13.98 1.33
C MET A 112 13.76 15.05 0.23
N GLY A 113 12.80 15.98 0.35
CA GLY A 113 12.59 17.05 -0.62
C GLY A 113 13.58 18.22 -0.52
N ILE A 114 14.07 18.54 0.68
CA ILE A 114 15.00 19.67 0.89
C ILE A 114 16.27 19.58 0.01
N PRO A 115 16.97 18.43 -0.09
CA PRO A 115 18.12 18.30 -0.97
C PRO A 115 17.82 18.63 -2.44
N PHE A 116 16.62 18.30 -2.92
CA PHE A 116 16.20 18.61 -4.28
C PHE A 116 16.07 20.12 -4.50
N CYS A 117 15.41 20.82 -3.57
CA CYS A 117 15.30 22.28 -3.62
C CYS A 117 16.67 22.97 -3.53
N ILE A 118 17.58 22.47 -2.69
CA ILE A 118 18.95 23.01 -2.58
C ILE A 118 19.71 22.78 -3.90
N ALA A 119 19.58 21.61 -4.51
CA ALA A 119 20.22 21.29 -5.78
C ALA A 119 19.74 22.23 -6.90
N ASP A 120 18.44 22.48 -7.02
CA ASP A 120 17.88 23.42 -8.01
C ASP A 120 18.42 24.84 -7.83
N ILE A 121 18.44 25.36 -6.60
CA ILE A 121 18.99 26.70 -6.31
C ILE A 121 20.48 26.75 -6.66
N THR A 122 21.24 25.71 -6.29
CA THR A 122 22.67 25.63 -6.57
C THR A 122 22.93 25.55 -8.08
N GLN A 123 22.10 24.82 -8.82
CA GLN A 123 22.21 24.72 -10.27
C GLN A 123 22.05 26.09 -10.95
N VAL A 124 21.07 26.90 -10.52
CA VAL A 124 20.88 28.27 -11.01
C VAL A 124 22.10 29.14 -10.71
N LEU A 125 22.62 29.08 -9.48
CA LEU A 125 23.78 29.86 -9.06
C LEU A 125 25.05 29.49 -9.86
N VAL A 126 25.31 28.20 -10.06
CA VAL A 126 26.45 27.72 -10.86
C VAL A 126 26.33 28.18 -12.31
N PHE A 127 25.14 28.08 -12.90
CA PHE A 127 24.91 28.53 -14.27
C PHE A 127 25.15 30.04 -14.43
N CYS A 128 24.70 30.85 -13.46
CA CYS A 128 24.94 32.29 -13.45
C CYS A 128 26.41 32.68 -13.28
N GLN A 129 27.25 31.83 -12.70
CA GLN A 129 28.69 32.07 -12.57
C GLN A 129 29.50 31.68 -13.80
N LEU A 130 28.92 30.87 -14.69
CA LEU A 130 29.59 30.29 -15.86
C LEU A 130 29.40 31.13 -17.14
N ILE A 131 28.39 32.02 -17.14
CA ILE A 131 28.12 33.05 -18.16
C ILE A 131 28.85 34.33 -17.78
#